data_AF-A0AAN8GFB8-F1
#
_entry.id   AF-A0AAN8GFB8-F1
#
_cell.length_a   1.000
_cell.length_b   1.000
_cell.length_c   1.000
_cell.angle_alpha   90.00
_cell.angle_beta   90.00
_cell.angle_gamma   90.00
#
_symmetry.space_group_name_H-M   'P 1'
#
loop_
_entity.id
_entity.type
_entity.pdbx_description
1 polymer ?
#
loop_
_entity_poly.entity_id
_entity_poly.type
_entity_poly.pdbx_seq_one_letter_code
_entity_poly.pdbx_strand_id
1 'polypeptide(L)'
;MTSSLAARQGLLTRAGNRLSAILDEQAVLFATQEDSNEAKDIKELHGRIRTTKATLTVEVEKVEGALIKYSSTVDELPVGTPSKEEILKRAEANIDAAQEVLDRAHAALTKLLQLTMEEAAPIDATVKAAKRPEQAIKAKTTASKTVRPEKSKPAEDNK
;
A
#
# COMPACT_ATOMS: atom_id res chain seq x y z
N MET A 1 43.09 4.39 -11.92
CA MET A 1 41.77 5.06 -12.02
C MET A 1 40.58 4.08 -12.03
N THR A 2 40.78 2.76 -11.88
CA THR A 2 39.71 1.73 -11.93
C THR A 2 38.91 1.55 -10.64
N SER A 3 39.38 2.12 -9.51
CA SER A 3 38.77 1.94 -8.20
C SER A 3 37.39 2.59 -8.05
N SER A 4 37.16 3.72 -8.72
CA SER A 4 35.87 4.44 -8.66
C SER A 4 34.75 3.68 -9.39
N LEU A 5 35.02 3.18 -10.60
CA LEU A 5 34.03 2.46 -11.40
C LEU A 5 33.64 1.13 -10.74
N ALA A 6 34.63 0.35 -10.28
CA ALA A 6 34.38 -0.91 -9.59
C ALA A 6 33.60 -0.71 -8.29
N ALA A 7 33.89 0.36 -7.53
CA ALA A 7 33.14 0.69 -6.33
C ALA A 7 31.68 1.06 -6.63
N ARG A 8 31.43 1.86 -7.68
CA ARG A 8 30.09 2.25 -8.11
C ARG A 8 29.30 1.05 -8.67
N GLN A 9 29.94 0.17 -9.43
CA GLN A 9 29.34 -1.10 -9.87
C GLN A 9 28.91 -1.94 -8.65
N GLY A 10 29.80 -2.11 -7.67
CA GLY A 10 29.50 -2.88 -6.47
C GLY A 10 28.34 -2.30 -5.65
N LEU A 11 28.17 -0.97 -5.63
CA LEU A 11 27.02 -0.32 -5.01
C LEU A 11 25.73 -0.58 -5.79
N LEU A 12 25.76 -0.45 -7.12
CA LEU A 12 24.61 -0.73 -7.98
C LEU A 12 24.14 -2.18 -7.84
N THR A 13 25.06 -3.15 -7.89
CA THR A 13 24.73 -4.57 -7.71
C THR A 13 24.10 -4.85 -6.35
N ARG A 14 24.65 -4.29 -5.26
CA ARG A 14 24.08 -4.48 -3.92
C ARG A 14 22.68 -3.88 -3.79
N ALA A 15 22.48 -2.68 -4.32
CA ALA A 15 21.18 -2.02 -4.29
C ALA A 15 20.14 -2.82 -5.12
N GLY A 16 20.51 -3.24 -6.33
CA GLY A 16 19.64 -4.04 -7.20
C GLY A 16 19.28 -5.41 -6.60
N ASN A 17 20.23 -6.09 -5.96
CA ASN A 17 19.96 -7.35 -5.26
C ASN A 17 19.00 -7.17 -4.09
N ARG A 18 19.16 -6.08 -3.31
CA ARG A 18 18.27 -5.77 -2.20
C ARG A 18 16.86 -5.44 -2.69
N LEU A 19 16.74 -4.67 -3.76
CA LEU A 19 15.46 -4.36 -4.39
C LEU A 19 14.78 -5.63 -4.92
N SER A 20 15.54 -6.53 -5.55
CA SER A 20 15.03 -7.83 -6.03
C SER A 20 14.49 -8.70 -4.89
N ALA A 21 15.22 -8.80 -3.76
CA ALA A 21 14.75 -9.56 -2.60
C ALA A 21 13.42 -9.02 -2.04
N ILE A 22 13.25 -7.70 -1.99
CA ILE A 22 11.99 -7.08 -1.56
C ILE A 22 10.85 -7.38 -2.54
N LEU A 23 11.15 -7.47 -3.85
CA LEU A 23 10.16 -7.86 -4.86
C LEU A 23 9.72 -9.32 -4.73
N ASP A 24 10.65 -10.21 -4.38
CA ASP A 24 10.33 -11.61 -4.13
C ASP A 24 9.46 -11.76 -2.86
N GLU A 25 9.79 -11.03 -1.78
CA GLU A 25 8.95 -10.97 -0.57
C GLU A 25 7.55 -10.38 -0.85
N GLN A 26 7.47 -9.38 -1.72
CA GLN A 26 6.22 -8.80 -2.22
C GLN A 26 5.34 -9.84 -2.93
N ALA A 27 5.92 -10.66 -3.79
CA ALA A 27 5.18 -11.67 -4.55
C ALA A 27 4.49 -12.67 -3.60
N VAL A 28 5.14 -13.04 -2.50
CA VAL A 28 4.56 -13.90 -1.45
C VAL A 28 3.41 -13.20 -0.73
N LEU A 29 3.54 -11.90 -0.43
CA LEU A 29 2.46 -11.12 0.19
C LEU A 29 1.21 -11.07 -0.71
N PHE A 30 1.37 -10.93 -2.02
CA PHE A 30 0.24 -10.96 -2.95
C PHE A 30 -0.43 -12.32 -3.04
N ALA A 31 0.33 -13.41 -3.04
CA ALA A 31 -0.24 -14.76 -3.02
C ALA A 31 -1.06 -14.99 -1.74
N THR A 32 -0.56 -14.52 -0.59
CA THR A 32 -1.24 -14.70 0.71
C THR A 32 -2.52 -13.86 0.85
N GLN A 33 -2.60 -12.72 0.14
CA GLN A 33 -3.79 -11.87 0.14
C GLN A 33 -5.01 -12.57 -0.47
N GLU A 34 -4.81 -13.41 -1.48
CA GLU A 34 -5.92 -14.10 -2.17
C GLU A 34 -6.60 -15.17 -1.29
N ASP A 35 -5.92 -15.63 -0.22
CA ASP A 35 -6.38 -16.73 0.64
C ASP A 35 -7.03 -16.28 1.97
N SER A 36 -6.93 -15.00 2.34
CA SER A 36 -7.26 -14.52 3.70
C SER A 36 -8.65 -13.88 3.82
N ASN A 37 -9.53 -14.46 4.66
CA ASN A 37 -10.90 -13.96 4.91
C ASN A 37 -11.15 -13.40 6.33
N GLU A 38 -10.16 -13.41 7.23
CA GLU A 38 -10.34 -12.91 8.60
C GLU A 38 -10.02 -11.41 8.72
N ALA A 39 -10.87 -10.65 9.42
CA ALA A 39 -10.72 -9.20 9.58
C ALA A 39 -9.42 -8.76 10.28
N LYS A 40 -8.86 -9.62 11.15
CA LYS A 40 -7.58 -9.37 11.82
C LYS A 40 -6.41 -9.50 10.83
N ASP A 41 -6.48 -10.50 9.97
CA ASP A 41 -5.48 -10.78 8.94
C ASP A 41 -5.48 -9.69 7.86
N ILE A 42 -6.66 -9.17 7.51
CA ILE A 42 -6.80 -8.03 6.59
C ILE A 42 -6.07 -6.78 7.13
N LYS A 43 -6.26 -6.43 8.41
CA LYS A 43 -5.59 -5.26 9.01
C LYS A 43 -4.07 -5.44 9.06
N GLU A 44 -3.59 -6.63 9.39
CA GLU A 44 -2.17 -6.95 9.39
C GLU A 44 -1.58 -6.88 7.98
N LEU A 45 -2.29 -7.44 7.00
CA LEU A 45 -1.93 -7.40 5.58
C LEU A 45 -1.84 -5.96 5.08
N HIS A 46 -2.77 -5.07 5.44
CA HIS A 46 -2.70 -3.65 5.08
C HIS A 46 -1.50 -2.94 5.72
N GLY A 47 -1.18 -3.29 6.97
CA GLY A 47 0.04 -2.83 7.63
C GLY A 47 1.29 -3.23 6.85
N ARG A 48 1.37 -4.51 6.46
CA ARG A 48 2.45 -5.05 5.63
C ARG A 48 2.53 -4.36 4.28
N ILE A 49 1.43 -4.19 3.55
CA ILE A 49 1.37 -3.48 2.26
C ILE A 49 1.95 -2.06 2.39
N ARG A 50 1.58 -1.30 3.43
CA ARG A 50 2.09 0.06 3.66
C ARG A 50 3.60 0.07 3.93
N THR A 51 4.07 -0.81 4.81
CA THR A 51 5.50 -0.92 5.14
C THR A 51 6.31 -1.35 3.93
N THR A 52 5.82 -2.33 3.16
CA THR A 52 6.47 -2.81 1.96
C THR A 52 6.51 -1.74 0.88
N LYS A 53 5.43 -0.98 0.67
CA LYS A 53 5.42 0.18 -0.24
C LYS A 53 6.51 1.19 0.14
N ALA A 54 6.56 1.60 1.41
CA ALA A 54 7.55 2.57 1.87
C ALA A 54 8.99 2.07 1.69
N THR A 55 9.22 0.79 2.02
CA THR A 55 10.54 0.15 1.85
C THR A 55 10.92 0.07 0.38
N LEU A 56 9.99 -0.31 -0.48
CA LEU A 56 10.19 -0.43 -1.92
C LEU A 56 10.53 0.92 -2.55
N THR A 57 9.81 2.00 -2.21
CA THR A 57 10.10 3.35 -2.67
C THR A 57 11.53 3.78 -2.32
N VAL A 58 11.95 3.58 -1.07
CA VAL A 58 13.31 3.94 -0.62
C VAL A 58 14.39 3.16 -1.36
N GLU A 59 14.19 1.88 -1.63
CA GLU A 59 15.19 1.07 -2.34
C GLU A 59 15.21 1.37 -3.85
N VAL A 60 14.08 1.71 -4.47
CA VAL A 60 14.04 2.24 -5.84
C VAL A 60 14.90 3.49 -5.98
N GLU A 61 14.72 4.49 -5.11
CA GLU A 61 15.51 5.72 -5.12
C GLU A 61 17.02 5.45 -4.97
N LYS A 62 17.39 4.46 -4.15
CA LYS A 62 18.80 4.06 -3.98
C LYS A 62 19.37 3.42 -5.23
N VAL A 63 18.62 2.55 -5.91
CA VAL A 63 19.04 1.93 -7.17
C VAL A 63 19.16 2.98 -8.26
N GLU A 64 18.18 3.86 -8.42
CA GLU A 64 18.22 4.97 -9.38
C GLU A 64 19.43 5.88 -9.14
N GLY A 65 19.65 6.29 -7.88
CA GLY A 65 20.81 7.11 -7.51
C GLY A 65 22.16 6.40 -7.74
N ALA A 66 22.23 5.08 -7.52
CA ALA A 66 23.42 4.30 -7.81
C ALA A 66 23.65 4.14 -9.32
N LEU A 67 22.58 3.97 -10.09
CA LEU A 67 22.61 3.81 -11.54
C LEU A 67 23.10 5.08 -12.22
N ILE A 68 22.55 6.25 -11.84
CA ILE A 68 22.98 7.56 -12.36
C ILE A 68 24.48 7.78 -12.08
N LYS A 69 24.94 7.47 -10.87
CA LYS A 69 26.35 7.61 -10.52
C LYS A 69 27.21 6.64 -11.33
N TYR A 70 26.77 5.41 -11.52
CA TYR A 70 27.50 4.42 -12.31
C TYR A 70 27.62 4.87 -13.77
N SER A 71 26.51 5.21 -14.42
CA SER A 71 26.48 5.66 -15.81
C SER A 71 27.33 6.90 -16.06
N SER A 72 27.23 7.93 -15.22
CA SER A 72 28.09 9.13 -15.34
C SER A 72 29.59 8.79 -15.28
N THR A 73 29.99 7.79 -14.46
CA THR A 73 31.41 7.35 -14.42
C THR A 73 31.84 6.67 -15.70
N VAL A 74 30.91 5.94 -16.32
CA VAL A 74 31.14 5.21 -17.57
C VAL A 74 31.30 6.22 -18.70
N ASP A 75 30.45 7.25 -18.74
CA ASP A 75 30.51 8.33 -19.72
C ASP A 75 31.81 9.14 -19.60
N GLU A 76 32.28 9.38 -18.37
CA GLU A 76 33.51 10.10 -18.06
C GLU A 76 34.81 9.26 -18.25
N LEU A 77 34.72 8.05 -18.82
CA LEU A 77 35.89 7.21 -19.03
C LEU A 77 36.93 7.87 -19.96
N PRO A 78 38.20 8.02 -19.52
CA PRO A 78 39.25 8.64 -20.32
C PRO A 78 39.41 8.00 -21.69
N VAL A 79 39.68 8.81 -22.72
CA VAL A 79 39.83 8.35 -24.11
C VAL A 79 40.95 7.33 -24.28
N GLY A 80 42.00 7.39 -23.44
CA GLY A 80 43.12 6.44 -23.43
C GLY A 80 42.93 5.21 -22.53
N THR A 81 41.71 4.91 -22.08
CA THR A 81 41.48 3.76 -21.19
C THR A 81 41.67 2.45 -21.97
N PRO A 82 42.61 1.56 -21.56
CA PRO A 82 42.74 0.26 -22.18
C PRO A 82 41.46 -0.56 -21.94
N SER A 83 41.04 -1.36 -22.93
CA SER A 83 39.80 -2.13 -22.87
C SER A 83 38.52 -1.29 -22.70
N LYS A 84 38.52 -0.01 -23.11
CA LYS A 84 37.35 0.87 -22.99
C LYS A 84 36.07 0.25 -23.58
N GLU A 85 36.15 -0.33 -24.77
CA GLU A 85 35.01 -1.00 -25.42
C GLU A 85 34.47 -2.18 -24.59
N GLU A 86 35.35 -2.99 -24.00
CA GLU A 86 34.93 -4.10 -23.13
C GLU A 86 34.28 -3.59 -21.84
N ILE A 87 34.80 -2.49 -21.27
CA ILE A 87 34.24 -1.84 -20.08
C ILE A 87 32.85 -1.27 -20.40
N LEU A 88 32.69 -0.59 -21.54
CA LEU A 88 31.40 -0.05 -21.98
C LEU A 88 30.37 -1.17 -22.16
N LYS A 89 30.74 -2.26 -22.85
CA LYS A 89 29.85 -3.41 -23.06
C LYS A 89 29.38 -4.05 -21.74
N ARG A 90 30.28 -4.17 -20.75
CA ARG A 90 29.91 -4.66 -19.41
C ARG A 90 29.06 -3.66 -18.64
N ALA A 91 29.33 -2.37 -18.81
CA ALA A 91 28.56 -1.31 -18.18
C ALA A 91 27.12 -1.28 -18.71
N GLU A 92 26.94 -1.40 -20.03
CA GLU A 92 25.62 -1.54 -20.66
C GLU A 92 24.84 -2.71 -20.06
N ALA A 93 25.42 -3.91 -20.03
CA ALA A 93 24.76 -5.08 -19.44
C ALA A 93 24.36 -4.88 -17.96
N ASN A 94 25.19 -4.19 -17.18
CA ASN A 94 24.87 -3.88 -15.77
C ASN A 94 23.77 -2.81 -15.65
N ILE A 95 23.74 -1.84 -16.57
CA ILE A 95 22.72 -0.79 -16.63
C ILE A 95 21.38 -1.42 -17.01
N ASP A 96 21.35 -2.25 -18.05
CA ASP A 96 20.16 -2.96 -18.51
C ASP A 96 19.58 -3.83 -17.38
N ALA A 97 20.41 -4.62 -16.71
CA ALA A 97 19.98 -5.45 -15.58
C ALA A 97 19.41 -4.61 -14.42
N ALA A 98 19.97 -3.43 -14.14
CA ALA A 98 19.45 -2.53 -13.12
C ALA A 98 18.11 -1.91 -13.54
N GLN A 99 17.95 -1.54 -14.81
CA GLN A 99 16.70 -1.03 -15.37
C GLN A 99 15.58 -2.06 -15.31
N GLU A 100 15.86 -3.33 -15.66
CA GLU A 100 14.88 -4.41 -15.54
C GLU A 100 14.37 -4.59 -14.10
N VAL A 101 15.24 -4.43 -13.10
CA VAL A 101 14.84 -4.49 -11.69
C VAL A 101 13.98 -3.27 -11.31
N LEU A 102 14.33 -2.07 -11.80
CA LEU A 102 13.56 -0.85 -11.57
C LEU A 102 12.17 -0.92 -12.21
N ASP A 103 12.06 -1.42 -13.43
CA ASP A 103 10.78 -1.57 -14.13
C ASP A 103 9.84 -2.50 -13.37
N ARG A 104 10.37 -3.63 -12.88
CA ARG A 104 9.61 -4.55 -12.01
C ARG A 104 9.19 -3.88 -10.70
N ALA A 105 10.06 -3.05 -10.11
CA ALA A 105 9.75 -2.33 -8.88
C ALA A 105 8.67 -1.27 -9.07
N HIS A 106 8.70 -0.51 -10.17
CA HIS A 106 7.68 0.47 -10.51
C HIS A 106 6.33 -0.20 -10.81
N ALA A 107 6.34 -1.36 -11.48
CA ALA A 107 5.14 -2.17 -11.66
C ALA A 107 4.55 -2.65 -10.31
N ALA A 108 5.39 -3.14 -9.40
CA ALA A 108 4.97 -3.56 -8.07
C ALA A 108 4.42 -2.38 -7.22
N LEU A 109 5.07 -1.21 -7.27
CA LEU A 109 4.57 0.01 -6.61
C LEU A 109 3.20 0.42 -7.15
N THR A 110 3.00 0.32 -8.46
CA THR A 110 1.70 0.61 -9.10
C THR A 110 0.62 -0.35 -8.59
N LYS A 111 0.92 -1.64 -8.50
CA LYS A 111 0.00 -2.65 -7.96
C LYS A 111 -0.32 -2.39 -6.48
N LEU A 112 0.68 -2.06 -5.66
CA LEU A 112 0.46 -1.69 -4.26
C LEU A 112 -0.38 -0.42 -4.11
N LEU A 113 -0.18 0.57 -4.98
CA LEU A 113 -1.00 1.78 -5.02
C LEU A 113 -2.47 1.46 -5.31
N GLN A 114 -2.74 0.62 -6.32
CA GLN A 114 -4.10 0.19 -6.65
C GLN A 114 -4.80 -0.47 -5.46
N LEU A 115 -4.12 -1.39 -4.77
CA LEU A 115 -4.68 -2.05 -3.58
C LEU A 115 -4.96 -1.07 -2.44
N THR A 116 -4.12 -0.05 -2.25
CA THR A 116 -4.37 1.00 -1.24
C THR A 116 -5.46 1.99 -1.64
N MET A 117 -5.78 2.14 -2.93
CA MET A 117 -6.84 3.02 -3.44
C MET A 117 -8.20 2.33 -3.47
N GLU A 118 -8.26 1.04 -3.78
CA GLU A 118 -9.49 0.24 -3.76
C GLU A 118 -10.09 0.15 -2.34
N GLU A 119 -9.24 0.19 -1.31
CA GLU A 119 -9.64 0.27 0.11
C GLU A 119 -10.28 1.63 0.48
N ALA A 120 -10.03 2.71 -0.26
CA ALA A 120 -10.55 4.06 0.03
C ALA A 120 -11.97 4.33 -0.50
N ALA A 121 -12.60 3.35 -1.17
CA ALA A 121 -14.01 3.45 -1.52
C ALA A 121 -14.88 3.38 -0.25
N PRO A 122 -15.68 4.41 0.06
CA PRO A 122 -16.36 4.51 1.35
C PRO A 122 -17.45 3.44 1.48
N ILE A 123 -17.35 2.66 2.56
CA ILE A 123 -18.40 1.77 3.09
C ILE A 123 -19.51 2.60 3.74
N ASP A 124 -19.99 3.67 3.08
CA ASP A 124 -20.95 4.63 3.65
C ASP A 124 -22.26 4.72 2.84
N ALA A 125 -22.55 3.69 2.04
CA ALA A 125 -23.75 3.61 1.21
C ALA A 125 -24.89 2.74 1.79
N THR A 126 -24.74 2.12 2.97
CA THR A 126 -25.78 1.23 3.53
C THR A 126 -26.62 1.81 4.69
N VAL A 127 -26.37 3.04 5.16
CA VAL A 127 -27.23 3.67 6.19
C VAL A 127 -28.26 4.66 5.61
N LYS A 128 -28.19 5.02 4.32
CA LYS A 128 -29.09 6.02 3.71
C LYS A 128 -30.19 5.45 2.80
N ALA A 129 -30.67 4.23 3.08
CA ALA A 129 -31.84 3.64 2.42
C ALA A 129 -33.06 3.44 3.35
N ALA A 130 -32.95 3.78 4.64
CA ALA A 130 -34.05 3.70 5.60
C ALA A 130 -34.63 5.08 5.94
N LYS A 131 -35.13 5.80 4.93
CA LYS A 131 -36.09 6.91 5.13
C LYS A 131 -36.88 7.12 3.85
N ARG A 132 -37.73 6.14 3.55
CA ARG A 132 -38.84 6.29 2.61
C ARG A 132 -40.09 6.55 3.46
N PRO A 133 -40.58 7.79 3.61
CA PRO A 133 -41.93 7.99 4.12
C PRO A 133 -42.89 7.65 2.99
N GLU A 134 -43.38 6.42 3.04
CA GLU A 134 -44.52 5.96 2.27
C GLU A 134 -45.80 6.64 2.79
N GLN A 135 -46.73 6.85 1.88
CA GLN A 135 -47.75 7.87 1.91
C GLN A 135 -48.92 7.53 2.84
N ALA A 136 -49.49 8.62 3.40
CA ALA A 136 -50.91 8.88 3.64
C ALA A 136 -51.90 7.69 3.61
N ILE A 137 -52.56 7.44 4.75
CA ILE A 137 -53.97 6.99 4.75
C ILE A 137 -54.73 7.64 5.91
N LYS A 138 -55.88 8.23 5.56
CA LYS A 138 -56.89 8.90 6.38
C LYS A 138 -57.73 7.89 7.19
N ALA A 139 -58.21 8.31 8.37
CA ALA A 139 -59.56 8.09 8.96
C ALA A 139 -59.46 8.29 10.49
N LYS A 140 -60.06 9.32 11.10
CA LYS A 140 -61.48 9.53 11.44
C LYS A 140 -62.01 8.51 12.47
N THR A 141 -62.51 9.07 13.60
CA THR A 141 -63.40 8.44 14.62
C THR A 141 -62.70 7.45 15.55
N THR A 142 -62.88 7.41 16.88
CA THR A 142 -64.01 7.71 17.77
C THR A 142 -63.48 8.04 19.18
N ALA A 143 -64.22 8.89 19.89
CA ALA A 143 -64.13 9.05 21.34
C ALA A 143 -64.56 7.78 22.09
N SER A 144 -63.87 7.44 23.17
CA SER A 144 -64.41 6.88 24.44
C SER A 144 -63.24 6.56 25.37
N LYS A 145 -63.12 7.22 26.53
CA LYS A 145 -63.83 7.00 27.80
C LYS A 145 -63.09 5.99 28.69
N THR A 146 -62.89 6.41 29.95
CA THR A 146 -62.92 5.59 31.18
C THR A 146 -61.57 5.13 31.77
N VAL A 147 -61.18 5.90 32.80
CA VAL A 147 -60.77 5.48 34.17
C VAL A 147 -59.43 4.76 34.36
N ARG A 148 -58.54 5.46 35.05
CA ARG A 148 -57.47 4.91 35.88
C ARG A 148 -57.75 5.35 37.33
N PRO A 149 -57.91 4.44 38.30
CA PRO A 149 -57.99 4.82 39.70
C PRO A 149 -56.59 4.84 40.35
N GLU A 150 -56.56 5.58 41.46
CA GLU A 150 -55.73 5.39 42.64
C GLU A 150 -54.21 5.58 42.55
N LYS A 151 -53.79 6.77 42.98
CA LYS A 151 -52.65 6.94 43.88
C LYS A 151 -53.08 7.84 45.04
N SER A 152 -53.21 7.26 46.23
CA SER A 152 -53.03 7.98 47.49
C SER A 152 -52.51 7.00 48.53
N LYS A 153 -51.34 7.32 49.05
CA LYS A 153 -50.51 6.56 49.99
C LYS A 153 -50.80 7.05 51.43
N PRO A 154 -50.07 6.61 52.47
CA PRO A 154 -50.59 6.04 53.72
C PRO A 154 -50.59 7.04 54.90
N ALA A 155 -51.19 6.65 56.03
CA ALA A 155 -50.77 7.06 57.37
C ALA A 155 -51.46 6.16 58.41
N GLU A 156 -50.81 5.06 58.80
CA GLU A 156 -50.99 4.52 60.15
C GLU A 156 -50.06 5.34 61.05
N ASP A 157 -50.65 6.05 62.00
CA ASP A 157 -49.94 6.64 63.11
C ASP A 157 -50.50 6.09 64.43
N ASN A 158 -49.58 5.79 65.33
CA ASN A 158 -49.76 5.15 66.61
C ASN A 158 -50.57 6.04 67.58
N LYS A 159 -51.56 5.46 68.26
CA LYS A 159 -51.58 5.31 69.74
C LYS A 159 -52.85 4.63 70.25
#